data_AF-A0A3M2MBE0-F1
#
_entry.id   AF-A0A3M2MBE0-F1
#
_cell.length_a   1.000
_cell.length_b   1.000
_cell.length_c   1.000
_cell.angle_alpha   90.00
_cell.angle_beta   90.00
_cell.angle_gamma   90.00
#
_symmetry.space_group_name_H-M   'P 1'
#
loop_
_entity.id
_entity.type
_entity.pdbx_description
1 polymer ?
#
loop_
_entity_poly.entity_id
_entity_poly.type
_entity_poly.pdbx_seq_one_letter_code
_entity_poly.pdbx_strand_id
1 'polypeptide(L)' 'MLRLAAEITKSAYADAMRRHGLLPSTISVITGYAEENLAALDHESSDVPTEAQAHILNHDPDLSGPPDE' A
#
# COMPACT_ATOMS: atom_id res chain seq x y z
N MET A 1 5.41 12.79 4.35
CA MET A 1 3.95 12.76 4.06
C MET A 1 3.37 11.36 4.27
N LEU A 2 3.95 10.30 3.69
CA LEU A 2 3.44 8.92 3.79
C LEU A 2 3.26 8.40 5.23
N ARG A 3 4.24 8.63 6.11
CA ARG A 3 4.15 8.18 7.52
C ARG A 3 2.97 8.78 8.29
N LEU A 4 2.66 10.06 8.06
CA LEU A 4 1.50 10.71 8.69
C LEU A 4 0.18 10.13 8.16
N ALA A 5 0.09 9.92 6.85
CA ALA A 5 -1.08 9.30 6.24
C ALA A 5 -1.30 7.85 6.75
N ALA A 6 -0.21 7.10 6.95
CA ALA A 6 -0.27 5.75 7.51
C ALA A 6 -0.78 5.74 8.96
N GLU A 7 -0.30 6.64 9.82
CA GLU A 7 -0.78 6.75 11.20
C GLU A 7 -2.26 7.15 11.28
N ILE A 8 -2.70 8.10 10.44
CA ILE A 8 -4.12 8.48 10.33
C ILE A 8 -4.97 7.29 9.90
N THR A 9 -4.51 6.53 8.90
CA THR A 9 -5.24 5.37 8.35
C THR A 9 -5.35 4.26 9.40
N LYS A 10 -4.24 3.95 10.10
CA LYS A 10 -4.19 2.97 11.19
C LYS A 10 -5.18 3.32 12.31
N SER A 11 -5.21 4.59 12.71
CA SER A 11 -6.14 5.09 13.73
C SER A 11 -7.60 4.96 13.30
N ALA A 12 -7.94 5.39 12.07
CA ALA A 12 -9.29 5.31 11.54
C ALA A 12 -9.79 3.86 11.42
N TYR A 13 -8.91 2.93 11.03
CA TYR A 13 -9.24 1.50 10.95
C TYR A 13 -9.48 0.90 12.34
N ALA A 14 -8.65 1.24 13.33
CA ALA A 14 -8.85 0.79 14.71
C ALA A 14 -10.21 1.25 15.26
N ASP A 15 -10.60 2.51 14.98
CA ASP A 15 -11.90 3.04 15.37
C ASP A 15 -13.07 2.39 14.63
N ALA A 16 -12.91 2.08 13.34
CA ALA A 16 -13.90 1.31 12.60
C ALA A 16 -14.09 -0.09 13.20
N MET A 17 -12.99 -0.80 13.50
CA MET A 17 -13.04 -2.13 14.10
C MET A 17 -13.75 -2.12 15.47
N ARG A 18 -13.47 -1.12 16.31
CA ARG A 18 -14.20 -0.94 17.58
C ARG A 18 -15.70 -0.72 17.35
N ARG A 19 -16.08 0.16 16.43
CA ARG A 19 -17.48 0.44 16.09
C ARG A 19 -18.22 -0.78 15.54
N HIS A 20 -17.52 -1.68 14.86
CA HIS A 20 -18.09 -2.92 14.33
C HIS A 20 -18.00 -4.12 15.30
N GLY A 21 -17.59 -3.89 16.55
CA GLY A 21 -17.65 -4.90 17.61
C GLY A 21 -16.51 -5.92 17.60
N LEU A 22 -15.38 -5.62 16.94
CA LEU A 22 -14.19 -6.47 17.06
C LEU A 22 -13.64 -6.39 18.49
N LEU A 23 -13.21 -7.55 18.98
CA LEU A 23 -12.59 -7.67 20.28
C LEU A 23 -11.28 -6.86 20.33
N PRO A 24 -10.95 -6.24 21.48
CA PRO A 24 -9.70 -5.51 21.63
C PRO A 24 -8.46 -6.34 21.27
N SER A 25 -8.45 -7.63 21.61
CA SER A 25 -7.36 -8.54 21.25
C SER A 25 -7.18 -8.71 19.74
N THR A 26 -8.28 -8.87 19.00
CA THR A 26 -8.26 -8.95 17.53
C THR A 26 -7.75 -7.66 16.92
N ILE A 27 -8.19 -6.51 17.44
CA ILE A 27 -7.70 -5.19 17.01
C ILE A 27 -6.20 -5.08 17.23
N SER A 28 -5.70 -5.46 18.41
CA SER A 28 -4.27 -5.43 18.72
C SER A 28 -3.44 -6.29 17.76
N VAL A 29 -3.91 -7.48 17.40
CA VAL A 29 -3.22 -8.36 16.43
C VAL A 29 -3.15 -7.70 15.05
N ILE A 30 -4.27 -7.19 14.55
CA ILE A 30 -4.33 -6.55 13.23
C ILE A 30 -3.45 -5.28 13.20
N THR A 31 -3.53 -4.45 14.24
CA THR A 31 -2.72 -3.24 14.34
C THR A 31 -1.23 -3.56 14.44
N GLY A 32 -0.84 -4.62 15.16
CA GLY A 32 0.56 -5.07 15.21
C GLY A 32 1.12 -5.44 13.83
N TYR A 33 0.39 -6.25 13.06
CA TYR A 33 0.81 -6.57 11.68
C TYR A 33 0.89 -5.34 10.77
N ALA A 34 -0.02 -4.37 10.94
CA ALA A 34 0.04 -3.13 10.18
C ALA A 34 1.32 -2.33 10.51
N GLU A 35 1.73 -2.29 11.78
CA GLU A 35 2.96 -1.62 12.20
C GLU A 35 4.22 -2.30 11.66
N GLU A 36 4.28 -3.63 11.72
CA GLU A 36 5.38 -4.42 11.16
C GLU A 36 5.52 -4.20 9.64
N ASN A 37 4.40 -4.25 8.91
CA ASN A 37 4.41 -4.04 7.45
C ASN A 37 4.85 -2.62 7.07
N LEU A 38 4.39 -1.60 7.82
CA LEU A 38 4.79 -0.22 7.58
C LEU A 38 6.28 -0.01 7.87
N ALA A 39 6.80 -0.64 8.93
CA ALA A 39 8.23 -0.60 9.25
C ALA A 39 9.08 -1.28 8.16
N ALA A 40 8.60 -2.38 7.58
CA ALA A 40 9.26 -3.04 6.44
C ALA A 40 9.32 -2.13 5.21
N LEU A 41 8.20 -1.47 4.87
CA LEU A 41 8.15 -0.53 3.74
C LEU A 41 9.06 0.69 3.93
N ASP A 42 9.15 1.22 5.16
CA ASP A 42 10.08 2.31 5.50
C ASP A 42 11.55 1.86 5.34
N HIS A 43 11.85 0.58 5.53
CA HIS A 43 13.20 0.03 5.34
C HIS A 43 13.52 -0.20 3.86
N GLU A 44 12.59 -0.79 3.09
CA GLU A 44 12.77 -1.06 1.65
C GLU A 44 12.84 0.21 0.79
N SER A 45 12.12 1.26 1.18
CA SER A 45 12.15 2.54 0.46
C SER A 45 13.47 3.32 0.62
N SER A 46 14.38 2.86 1.49
CA SER A 46 15.75 3.39 1.60
C SER A 46 16.71 2.82 0.54
N ASP A 47 16.37 1.69 -0.10
CA ASP A 47 17.29 0.89 -0.91
C ASP A 47 16.92 0.82 -2.40
N VAL A 48 16.04 1.69 -2.92
CA VAL A 48 15.69 1.65 -4.34
C VAL A 48 16.85 2.17 -5.21
N PRO A 49 17.50 1.33 -6.05
CA PRO A 49 18.36 1.82 -7.12
C PRO A 49 17.45 2.43 -8.19
N THR A 50 17.81 3.63 -8.66
CA THR A 50 17.08 4.52 -9.59
C THR A 50 16.58 3.87 -10.90
N GLU A 51 16.95 2.62 -11.20
CA GLU A 51 16.74 1.98 -12.50
C GLU A 51 15.35 1.31 -12.67
N ALA A 52 14.62 1.03 -11.59
CA ALA A 52 13.32 0.33 -11.68
C ALA A 52 12.15 1.22 -12.18
N GLN A 53 12.31 2.55 -12.23
CA GLN A 53 11.24 3.47 -12.64
C GLN A 53 11.08 3.58 -14.17
N ALA A 54 12.07 3.13 -14.95
CA ALA A 54 12.05 3.27 -16.41
C ALA A 54 11.16 2.25 -17.15
N HIS A 55 10.73 1.16 -16.49
CA HIS A 55 10.04 0.08 -17.20
C HIS A 55 8.51 0.24 -17.30
N ILE A 56 7.90 1.17 -16.55
CA ILE A 56 6.44 1.39 -16.58
C ILE A 56 6.04 2.43 -17.65
N LEU A 57 6.98 3.26 -18.13
CA LEU A 57 6.66 4.34 -19.09
C LEU A 57 6.70 3.92 -20.57
N ASN A 58 7.15 2.71 -20.89
CA ASN A 58 7.36 2.26 -22.28
C ASN A 58 6.35 1.23 -22.78
N HIS A 59 5.25 0.98 -22.06
CA HIS A 59 4.17 0.17 -22.64
C HIS A 59 3.28 1.05 -23.52
N ASP A 60 3.75 1.29 -24.75
CA ASP A 60 2.88 1.66 -25.86
C ASP A 60 1.81 0.56 -26.00
N PRO A 61 0.50 0.86 -25.93
CA PRO A 61 -0.51 -0.05 -26.41
C PRO A 61 -0.43 -0.03 -27.93
N ASP A 62 0.21 -1.05 -28.50
CA ASP A 62 0.20 -1.36 -29.92
C ASP A 62 -1.26 -1.32 -30.45
N LEU A 63 -1.59 -0.23 -31.14
CA LEU A 63 -2.86 -0.04 -31.86
C LEU A 63 -2.83 -0.87 -33.14
N SER A 64 -2.81 -2.19 -33.01
CA SER A 64 -3.22 -3.08 -34.10
C SER A 64 -4.74 -3.13 -34.16
N GLY A 65 -5.33 -2.17 -34.88
CA GLY A 65 -6.69 -2.32 -35.41
C GLY A 65 -6.72 -3.44 -36.47
N PRO A 66 -7.84 -4.17 -36.63
CA PRO A 66 -7.95 -5.17 -37.68
C PRO A 66 -7.87 -4.51 -39.07
N PRO A 67 -7.36 -5.21 -40.11
CA PRO A 67 -7.40 -4.68 -41.46
C PRO A 67 -8.85 -4.59 -41.94
N ASP A 68 -9.23 -3.42 -42.45
CA ASP A 68 -10.51 -3.24 -43.15
C ASP A 68 -10.58 -4.17 -44.38
N GLU A 69 -11.77 -4.71 -44.61
CA GLU A 69 -12.15 -5.74 -45.61
C GLU A 69 -11.75 -5.47 -47.07
#